data_AF-A0AAN8FUM6-F1
#
_entry.id   AF-A0AAN8FUM6-F1
#
_cell.length_a   1.000
_cell.length_b   1.000
_cell.length_c   1.000
_cell.angle_alpha   90.00
_cell.angle_beta   90.00
_cell.angle_gamma   90.00
#
_symmetry.space_group_name_H-M   'P 1'
#
loop_
_entity.id
_entity.type
_entity.pdbx_description
1 polymer ?
#
loop_
_entity_poly.entity_id
_entity_poly.type
_entity_poly.pdbx_seq_one_letter_code
_entity_poly.pdbx_strand_id
1 'polypeptide(L)'
;MRVRRAVSLGNYPTLFRLFKAAPKMCPYLMDLFVERERKAALLQIFKAFRPTIPVSKVSEWLGMSESSLVEWLDVLEIESQVGGTIDCRAYATKTF
;
A
#
# COMPACT_ATOMS: atom_id res chain seq x y z
N MET A 1 33.14 -7.18 -1.46
CA MET A 1 31.96 -7.43 -0.57
C MET A 1 31.50 -6.13 0.12
N ARG A 2 30.77 -5.23 -0.57
CA ARG A 2 30.30 -3.93 -0.02
C ARG A 2 28.77 -3.78 0.07
N VAL A 3 28.02 -4.72 -0.50
CA VAL A 3 26.57 -4.64 -0.64
C VAL A 3 25.85 -4.90 0.68
N ARG A 4 26.40 -5.75 1.56
CA ARG A 4 25.75 -6.09 2.84
C ARG A 4 25.78 -4.95 3.87
N ARG A 5 26.75 -4.03 3.82
CA ARG A 5 26.85 -2.91 4.80
C ARG A 5 25.88 -1.77 4.52
N ALA A 6 25.48 -1.54 3.26
CA ALA A 6 24.59 -0.44 2.90
C ALA A 6 23.12 -0.70 3.29
N VAL A 7 22.70 -1.97 3.36
CA VAL A 7 21.33 -2.37 3.73
C VAL A 7 21.06 -2.13 5.23
N SER A 8 22.09 -2.20 6.08
CA SER A 8 21.94 -2.05 7.53
C SER A 8 21.86 -0.61 8.06
N LEU A 9 21.94 0.41 7.19
CA LEU A 9 22.06 1.82 7.60
C LEU A 9 20.81 2.68 7.34
N GLY A 10 19.72 2.14 6.79
CA GLY A 10 18.46 2.88 6.63
C GLY A 10 18.59 4.18 5.85
N ASN A 11 19.59 4.31 4.97
CA ASN A 11 19.86 5.54 4.24
C ASN A 11 19.18 5.49 2.86
N TYR A 12 17.85 5.55 2.91
CA TYR A 12 16.96 5.61 1.75
C TYR A 12 17.35 6.70 0.71
N PRO A 13 17.86 7.90 1.08
CA PRO A 13 18.30 8.90 0.10
C PRO A 13 19.41 8.43 -0.83
N THR A 14 20.37 7.61 -0.32
CA THR A 14 21.46 7.07 -1.13
C THR A 14 20.97 5.96 -2.07
N LEU A 15 19.95 5.20 -1.63
CA LEU A 15 19.25 4.20 -2.44
C LEU A 15 18.54 4.89 -3.63
N PHE A 16 17.73 5.92 -3.37
CA PHE A 16 17.01 6.66 -4.42
C PHE A 16 17.94 7.35 -5.42
N ARG A 17 19.11 7.85 -4.97
CA ARG A 17 20.10 8.46 -5.86
C ARG A 17 20.76 7.45 -6.80
N LEU A 18 21.03 6.23 -6.34
CA LEU A 18 21.51 5.14 -7.21
C LEU A 18 20.40 4.63 -8.14
N PHE A 19 19.15 4.58 -7.68
CA PHE A 19 17.98 4.19 -8.50
C PHE A 19 17.74 5.16 -9.66
N LYS A 20 17.85 6.47 -9.44
CA LYS A 20 17.65 7.48 -10.48
C LYS A 20 18.72 7.44 -11.59
N ALA A 21 19.89 6.86 -11.31
CA ALA A 21 20.99 6.71 -12.26
C ALA A 21 20.93 5.42 -13.09
N ALA A 22 20.01 4.50 -12.79
CA ALA A 22 19.85 3.24 -13.51
C ALA A 22 18.58 3.28 -14.38
N PRO A 23 18.63 3.78 -15.62
CA PRO A 23 17.44 4.01 -16.46
C PRO A 23 16.77 2.72 -16.97
N LYS A 24 17.12 1.53 -16.45
CA LYS A 24 16.66 0.23 -16.94
C LYS A 24 16.33 -0.83 -15.87
N MET A 25 16.27 -0.48 -14.58
CA MET A 25 15.94 -1.41 -13.49
C MET A 25 15.10 -0.68 -12.44
N CYS A 26 13.85 -0.96 -12.10
CA CYS A 26 12.84 -1.94 -12.51
C CYS A 26 11.52 -1.27 -12.09
N PRO A 27 10.62 -0.88 -13.01
CA PRO A 27 9.30 -0.33 -12.66
C PRO A 27 8.59 -1.21 -11.61
N TYR A 28 8.69 -2.52 -11.81
CA TYR A 28 8.17 -3.55 -10.91
C TYR A 28 8.64 -3.44 -9.45
N LEU A 29 9.89 -3.02 -9.18
CA LEU A 29 10.38 -2.91 -7.81
C LEU A 29 9.79 -1.67 -7.12
N MET A 30 9.65 -0.57 -7.84
CA MET A 30 8.94 0.63 -7.35
C MET A 30 7.45 0.33 -7.16
N ASP A 31 6.84 -0.41 -8.07
CA ASP A 31 5.44 -0.83 -7.97
C ASP A 31 5.23 -1.74 -6.75
N LEU A 32 6.15 -2.67 -6.46
CA LEU A 32 6.10 -3.50 -5.24
C LEU A 32 6.23 -2.68 -3.95
N PHE A 33 7.12 -1.67 -3.94
CA PHE A 33 7.25 -0.78 -2.79
C PHE A 33 5.97 0.01 -2.57
N VAL A 34 5.38 0.53 -3.64
CA VAL A 34 4.13 1.27 -3.59
C VAL A 34 2.96 0.38 -3.14
N GLU A 35 2.89 -0.87 -3.62
CA GLU A 35 1.85 -1.83 -3.20
C GLU A 35 1.96 -2.17 -1.70
N ARG A 36 3.18 -2.40 -1.21
CA ARG A 36 3.43 -2.66 0.20
C ARG A 36 3.04 -1.47 1.08
N GLU A 37 3.39 -0.26 0.67
CA GLU A 37 3.01 0.96 1.39
C GLU A 37 1.48 1.16 1.38
N ARG A 38 0.78 0.87 0.26
CA ARG A 38 -0.69 0.89 0.22
C ARG A 38 -1.33 -0.09 1.19
N LYS A 39 -0.83 -1.33 1.27
CA LYS A 39 -1.29 -2.34 2.24
C LYS A 39 -1.08 -1.88 3.69
N ALA A 40 0.08 -1.29 3.98
CA ALA A 40 0.38 -0.74 5.30
C ALA A 40 -0.54 0.44 5.65
N ALA A 41 -0.76 1.36 4.73
CA ALA A 41 -1.68 2.49 4.88
C ALA A 41 -3.12 2.01 5.13
N LEU A 42 -3.59 1.02 4.37
CA LEU A 42 -4.92 0.42 4.54
C LEU A 42 -5.10 -0.17 5.95
N LEU A 43 -4.09 -0.89 6.46
CA LEU A 43 -4.14 -1.44 7.82
C LEU A 43 -4.22 -0.34 8.90
N GLN A 44 -3.50 0.78 8.71
CA GLN A 44 -3.58 1.91 9.62
C GLN A 44 -4.95 2.59 9.55
N ILE A 45 -5.51 2.74 8.35
CA ILE A 45 -6.87 3.27 8.14
C ILE A 45 -7.90 2.39 8.88
N PHE A 46 -7.84 1.07 8.72
CA PHE A 46 -8.75 0.14 9.41
C PHE A 46 -8.60 0.15 10.93
N LYS A 47 -7.41 0.47 11.45
CA LYS A 47 -7.20 0.62 12.90
C LYS A 47 -7.72 1.95 13.43
N ALA A 48 -7.58 3.03 12.67
CA ALA A 48 -7.98 4.38 13.07
C ALA A 48 -9.48 4.65 12.93
N PHE A 49 -10.14 4.11 11.91
CA PHE A 49 -11.52 4.46 11.53
C PHE A 49 -12.57 3.37 11.83
N ARG A 50 -12.37 2.57 12.91
CA ARG A 50 -13.39 1.60 13.36
C ARG A 50 -14.68 2.33 13.79
N PRO A 51 -15.89 1.78 13.53
CA PRO A 51 -16.17 0.42 13.03
C PRO A 51 -16.19 0.30 11.50
N THR A 52 -16.55 1.37 10.78
CA THR A 52 -16.77 1.36 9.33
C THR A 52 -16.18 2.61 8.68
N ILE A 53 -15.71 2.46 7.44
CA ILE A 53 -15.22 3.57 6.62
C ILE A 53 -15.82 3.51 5.22
N PRO A 54 -16.27 4.63 4.62
CA PRO A 54 -16.74 4.63 3.24
C PRO A 54 -15.60 4.40 2.25
N VAL A 55 -15.87 3.61 1.21
CA VAL A 55 -14.92 3.27 0.13
C VAL A 55 -14.39 4.54 -0.56
N SER A 56 -15.23 5.57 -0.70
CA SER A 56 -14.87 6.86 -1.31
C SER A 56 -13.75 7.60 -0.57
N LYS A 57 -13.69 7.51 0.77
CA LYS A 57 -12.60 8.11 1.55
C LYS A 57 -11.31 7.33 1.41
N VAL A 58 -11.41 6.01 1.35
CA VAL A 58 -10.26 5.13 1.18
C VAL A 58 -9.64 5.31 -0.21
N SER A 59 -10.47 5.44 -1.25
CA SER A 59 -10.02 5.69 -2.62
C SER A 59 -9.35 7.06 -2.76
N GLU A 60 -9.90 8.09 -2.11
CA GLU A 60 -9.31 9.43 -2.02
C GLU A 60 -7.92 9.39 -1.37
N TRP A 61 -7.75 8.68 -0.25
CA TRP A 61 -6.48 8.61 0.47
C TRP A 61 -5.41 7.75 -0.22
N LEU A 62 -5.82 6.66 -0.87
CA LEU A 62 -4.91 5.79 -1.62
C LEU A 62 -4.59 6.32 -3.03
N GLY A 63 -5.29 7.39 -3.45
CA GLY A 63 -5.15 7.98 -4.78
C GLY A 63 -5.58 7.03 -5.90
N MET A 64 -6.60 6.22 -5.65
CA MET A 64 -7.14 5.23 -6.59
C MET A 64 -8.59 5.57 -6.94
N SER A 65 -9.06 5.11 -8.09
CA SER A 65 -10.50 5.10 -8.41
C SER A 65 -11.22 4.07 -7.54
N GLU A 66 -12.49 4.32 -7.20
CA GLU A 66 -13.30 3.37 -6.42
C GLU A 66 -13.40 2.00 -7.10
N SER A 67 -13.52 1.95 -8.43
CA SER A 67 -13.56 0.70 -9.20
C SER A 67 -12.28 -0.14 -9.02
N SER A 68 -11.11 0.48 -9.21
CA SER A 68 -9.81 -0.18 -9.04
C SER A 68 -9.52 -0.52 -7.58
N LEU A 69 -10.08 0.23 -6.63
CA LEU A 69 -9.99 -0.08 -5.21
C LEU A 69 -10.81 -1.33 -4.87
N VAL A 70 -12.05 -1.45 -5.37
CA VAL A 70 -12.88 -2.64 -5.12
C VAL A 70 -12.23 -3.89 -5.71
N GLU A 71 -11.71 -3.82 -6.94
CA GLU A 71 -10.94 -4.93 -7.54
C GLU A 71 -9.71 -5.29 -6.70
N TRP A 72 -8.98 -4.29 -6.20
CA TRP A 72 -7.81 -4.52 -5.36
C TRP A 72 -8.18 -5.10 -3.99
N LEU A 73 -9.30 -4.68 -3.41
CA LEU A 73 -9.82 -5.22 -2.15
C LEU A 73 -10.32 -6.66 -2.33
N ASP A 74 -10.91 -7.01 -3.47
CA ASP A 74 -11.32 -8.37 -3.81
C ASP A 74 -10.12 -9.34 -3.85
N VAL A 75 -8.99 -8.91 -4.44
CA VAL A 75 -7.71 -9.67 -4.40
C VAL A 75 -7.21 -9.87 -2.97
N LEU A 76 -7.54 -8.96 -2.05
CA LEU A 76 -7.20 -9.04 -0.64
C LEU A 76 -8.27 -9.80 0.19
N GLU A 77 -9.27 -10.38 -0.46
CA GLU A 77 -10.47 -11.03 0.12
C GLU A 77 -11.18 -10.12 1.14
N ILE A 78 -11.37 -8.86 0.77
CA ILE A 78 -12.12 -7.85 1.51
C ILE A 78 -13.38 -7.55 0.70
N GLU A 79 -14.54 -7.96 1.22
CA GLU A 79 -15.83 -7.70 0.58
C GLU A 79 -16.14 -6.19 0.67
N SER A 80 -16.16 -5.52 -0.48
CA SER A 80 -16.52 -4.10 -0.57
C SER A 80 -17.27 -3.82 -1.87
N GLN A 81 -18.10 -2.77 -1.87
CA GLN A 81 -18.87 -2.32 -3.03
C GLN A 81 -18.62 -0.83 -3.28
N VAL A 82 -18.68 -0.41 -4.55
CA VAL A 82 -18.55 1.01 -4.95
C VAL A 82 -19.64 1.83 -4.24
N GLY A 83 -19.26 2.94 -3.59
CA GLY A 83 -20.18 3.72 -2.74
C GLY A 83 -20.60 3.05 -1.42
N GLY A 84 -20.06 1.88 -1.08
CA GLY A 84 -20.33 1.17 0.18
C GLY A 84 -19.44 1.58 1.34
N THR A 85 -19.59 0.86 2.46
CA THR A 85 -18.74 0.97 3.64
C THR A 85 -17.95 -0.32 3.85
N ILE A 86 -16.68 -0.20 4.25
CA ILE A 86 -15.81 -1.32 4.60
C ILE A 86 -15.82 -1.51 6.12
N ASP A 87 -16.10 -2.73 6.56
CA ASP A 87 -16.03 -3.14 7.96
C ASP A 87 -14.58 -3.25 8.45
N CYS A 88 -14.06 -2.14 8.97
CA CYS A 88 -12.70 -2.03 9.50
C CYS A 88 -12.43 -3.01 10.66
N ARG A 89 -13.48 -3.46 11.36
CA ARG A 89 -13.38 -4.41 12.47
C ARG A 89 -12.91 -5.80 12.03
N ALA A 90 -13.38 -6.29 10.89
CA ALA A 90 -13.05 -7.62 10.39
C ALA A 90 -11.61 -7.67 9.85
N TYR A 91 -11.13 -6.56 9.27
CA TYR A 91 -9.87 -6.53 8.51
C TYR A 91 -8.69 -5.89 9.26
N ALA A 92 -8.89 -5.25 10.41
CA ALA A 92 -7.80 -4.59 11.16
C ALA A 92 -6.74 -5.54 11.75
N THR A 93 -6.98 -6.86 11.71
CA THR A 93 -6.06 -7.93 12.14
C THR A 93 -5.53 -8.76 10.96
N LYS A 94 -5.93 -8.46 9.72
CA LYS A 94 -5.45 -9.21 8.55
C LYS A 94 -3.99 -8.83 8.27
N THR A 95 -3.11 -9.82 8.23
CA THR A 95 -1.70 -9.65 7.83
C THR A 95 -1.62 -9.98 6.34
N PHE A 96 -1.31 -8.98 5.53
CA PHE A 96 -1.13 -9.11 4.07
C PHE A 96 0.18 -9.79 3.69
#